data_AF-A0AAE1Y1J9-F1
#
_entry.id   AF-A0AAE1Y1J9-F1
#
_cell.length_a   1.000
_cell.length_b   1.000
_cell.length_c   1.000
_cell.angle_alpha   90.00
_cell.angle_beta   90.00
_cell.angle_gamma   90.00
#
_symmetry.space_group_name_H-M   'P 1'
#
loop_
_entity.id
_entity.type
_entity.pdbx_description
1 polymer ?
#
loop_
_entity_poly.entity_id
_entity_poly.type
_entity_poly.pdbx_seq_one_letter_code
_entity_poly.pdbx_strand_id
1 'polypeptide(L)'
;MFILVSIVVMSMTPTSTSNKLTDTKIKHLCSKTSNVGVCYKLSKSDPRTANVDVRGLAEVSVDLASNKAKKTHSLLNSSVNATHDSRLKNIYKLCSSNYNDAIRDLKAIKNYLHSGA
;
A
#
# COMPACT_ATOMS: atom_id res chain seq x y z
N MET A 1 -50.89 22.55 -16.79
CA MET A 1 -49.86 23.04 -15.85
C MET A 1 -49.55 21.97 -14.79
N PHE A 2 -49.05 20.78 -15.17
CA PHE A 2 -48.60 19.74 -14.20
C PHE A 2 -47.63 18.67 -14.75
N ILE A 3 -47.19 18.68 -16.03
CA ILE A 3 -46.30 17.62 -16.58
C ILE A 3 -44.90 18.15 -16.95
N LEU A 4 -44.57 19.40 -16.61
CA LEU A 4 -43.17 19.89 -16.67
C LEU A 4 -42.30 19.36 -15.52
N VAL A 5 -42.85 18.53 -14.64
CA VAL A 5 -42.17 17.97 -13.47
C VAL A 5 -41.24 16.80 -13.83
N SER A 6 -41.22 16.35 -15.09
CA SER A 6 -40.54 15.11 -15.49
C SER A 6 -39.05 15.22 -15.87
N ILE A 7 -38.36 16.35 -15.71
CA ILE A 7 -36.97 16.50 -16.25
C ILE A 7 -35.88 16.71 -15.19
N VAL A 8 -36.19 16.81 -13.90
CA VAL A 8 -35.14 17.04 -12.88
C VAL A 8 -35.03 15.86 -11.92
N VAL A 9 -34.81 14.66 -12.46
CA VAL A 9 -34.02 13.67 -11.70
C VAL A 9 -32.57 14.08 -11.92
N MET A 10 -32.17 15.11 -11.18
CA MET A 10 -30.78 15.51 -11.02
C MET A 10 -30.04 14.25 -10.58
N SER A 11 -29.28 13.65 -11.50
CA SER A 11 -28.31 12.62 -11.18
C SER A 11 -27.28 13.26 -10.26
N MET A 12 -27.55 13.24 -8.96
CA MET A 12 -26.55 13.47 -7.94
C MET A 12 -25.61 12.27 -7.99
N THR A 13 -24.71 12.26 -8.98
CA THR A 13 -23.47 11.53 -8.82
C THR A 13 -22.83 12.13 -7.57
N PRO A 14 -22.56 11.35 -6.51
CA PRO A 14 -21.72 11.85 -5.44
C PRO A 14 -20.39 12.17 -6.09
N THR A 15 -20.13 13.45 -6.35
CA THR A 15 -18.79 13.94 -6.63
C THR A 15 -18.03 13.76 -5.34
N SER A 16 -17.48 12.56 -5.14
CA SER A 16 -16.43 12.34 -4.15
C SER A 16 -15.34 13.33 -4.53
N THR A 17 -15.25 14.43 -3.79
CA THR A 17 -14.13 15.36 -3.85
C THR A 17 -12.92 14.60 -3.34
N SER A 18 -12.30 13.79 -4.20
CA SER A 18 -11.04 13.14 -3.90
C SER A 18 -10.05 14.28 -3.69
N ASN A 19 -9.69 14.54 -2.44
CA ASN A 19 -8.68 15.52 -2.07
C ASN A 19 -7.32 14.98 -2.52
N LYS A 20 -7.06 15.03 -3.83
CA LYS A 20 -5.84 14.56 -4.47
C LYS A 20 -4.64 15.11 -3.70
N LEU A 21 -3.67 14.25 -3.42
CA LEU A 21 -2.44 14.68 -2.77
C LEU A 21 -1.68 15.66 -3.67
N THR A 22 -1.35 16.81 -3.09
CA THR A 22 -0.38 17.73 -3.67
C THR A 22 1.04 17.24 -3.39
N ASP A 23 1.99 17.69 -4.20
CA ASP A 23 3.40 17.37 -4.01
C ASP A 23 3.91 17.76 -2.61
N THR A 24 3.47 18.92 -2.13
CA THR A 24 3.75 19.41 -0.77
C THR A 24 3.21 18.47 0.31
N LYS A 25 2.01 17.91 0.13
CA LYS A 25 1.44 16.92 1.06
C LYS A 25 2.23 15.60 1.04
N ILE A 26 2.66 15.12 -0.12
CA ILE A 26 3.52 13.93 -0.23
C ILE A 26 4.84 14.17 0.50
N LYS A 27 5.51 15.31 0.25
CA LYS A 27 6.74 15.68 0.95
C LYS A 27 6.55 15.76 2.46
N HIS A 28 5.45 16.35 2.92
CA HIS A 28 5.12 16.40 4.33
C HIS A 28 4.97 15.00 4.94
N LEU A 29 4.21 14.11 4.31
CA LEU A 29 4.09 12.72 4.77
C LEU A 29 5.44 12.01 4.79
N CYS A 30 6.23 12.15 3.73
CA CYS A 30 7.55 11.52 3.65
C CYS A 30 8.55 12.04 4.67
N SER A 31 8.42 13.29 5.14
CA SER A 31 9.23 13.84 6.23
C SER A 31 9.01 13.12 7.57
N LYS A 32 7.93 12.35 7.70
CA LYS A 32 7.65 11.51 8.89
C LYS A 32 8.27 10.11 8.79
N THR A 33 8.92 9.79 7.69
CA THR A 33 9.59 8.51 7.48
C THR A 33 11.09 8.62 7.77
N SER A 34 11.74 7.50 8.09
CA SER A 34 13.19 7.46 8.27
C SER A 34 13.99 7.71 6.98
N ASN A 35 13.35 7.59 5.81
CA ASN A 35 13.99 7.84 4.53
C ASN A 35 13.09 8.66 3.60
N VAL A 36 13.21 9.98 3.73
CA VAL A 36 12.42 10.96 2.97
C VAL A 36 12.57 10.78 1.46
N GLY A 37 13.80 10.60 0.98
CA GLY A 37 14.10 10.48 -0.45
C GLY A 37 13.49 9.22 -1.07
N VAL A 38 13.62 8.08 -0.39
CA VAL A 38 13.01 6.81 -0.82
C VAL A 38 11.49 6.89 -0.77
N CYS A 39 10.90 7.44 0.30
CA CYS A 39 9.46 7.62 0.39
C CYS A 39 8.92 8.46 -0.76
N TYR A 40 9.54 9.61 -1.04
CA TYR A 40 9.08 10.50 -2.10
C TYR A 40 9.23 9.82 -3.47
N LYS A 41 10.37 9.20 -3.75
CA LYS A 41 10.60 8.49 -5.02
C LYS A 41 9.59 7.37 -5.23
N LEU A 42 9.37 6.52 -4.21
CA LEU A 42 8.38 5.44 -4.28
C LEU A 42 6.98 5.98 -4.55
N SER A 43 6.59 7.01 -3.79
CA SER A 43 5.28 7.66 -3.93
C SER A 43 5.07 8.27 -5.31
N LYS A 44 6.13 8.73 -6.01
CA LYS A 44 6.02 9.30 -7.36
C LYS A 44 6.18 8.28 -8.48
N SER A 45 6.81 7.14 -8.20
CA SER A 45 7.15 6.13 -9.21
C SER A 45 6.01 5.17 -9.56
N ASP A 46 5.07 4.94 -8.64
CA ASP A 46 3.94 4.05 -8.88
C ASP A 46 2.78 4.85 -9.50
N PRO A 47 2.34 4.55 -10.73
CA PRO A 47 1.29 5.32 -11.40
C PRO A 47 -0.04 5.32 -10.64
N ARG A 48 -0.27 4.33 -9.76
CA ARG A 48 -1.48 4.25 -8.92
C ARG A 48 -1.57 5.38 -7.90
N THR A 49 -0.49 6.13 -7.63
CA THR A 49 -0.50 7.26 -6.68
C THR A 49 -0.80 8.61 -7.34
N ALA A 50 -0.93 8.68 -8.67
CA ALA A 50 -0.96 9.96 -9.39
C ALA A 50 -2.16 10.85 -9.01
N ASN A 51 -3.30 10.25 -8.66
CA ASN A 51 -4.56 10.94 -8.41
C ASN A 51 -5.30 10.40 -7.17
N VAL A 52 -4.56 9.95 -6.15
CA VAL A 52 -5.16 9.40 -4.91
C VAL A 52 -5.18 10.42 -3.78
N ASP A 53 -6.09 10.20 -2.84
CA ASP A 53 -6.07 10.83 -1.51
C ASP A 53 -5.11 10.10 -0.55
N VAL A 54 -5.11 10.48 0.72
CA VAL A 54 -4.20 9.89 1.72
C VAL A 54 -4.45 8.39 1.89
N ARG A 55 -5.73 7.97 1.82
CA ARG A 55 -6.11 6.57 1.95
C ARG A 55 -5.61 5.75 0.76
N GLY A 56 -5.82 6.24 -0.46
CA GLY A 56 -5.29 5.56 -1.66
C GLY A 56 -3.76 5.51 -1.68
N LEU A 57 -3.07 6.53 -1.15
CA LEU A 57 -1.61 6.46 -0.98
C LEU A 57 -1.21 5.38 0.03
N ALA A 58 -1.94 5.23 1.14
CA ALA A 58 -1.72 4.19 2.13
C ALA A 58 -1.95 2.79 1.53
N GLU A 59 -3.03 2.60 0.78
CA GLU A 59 -3.34 1.33 0.08
C GLU A 59 -2.21 0.94 -0.88
N VAL A 60 -1.74 1.86 -1.72
CA VAL A 60 -0.62 1.60 -2.64
C VAL A 60 0.66 1.28 -1.87
N SER A 61 0.93 1.97 -0.76
CA SER A 61 2.10 1.72 0.09
C SER A 61 2.07 0.33 0.71
N VAL A 62 0.91 -0.11 1.22
CA VAL A 62 0.70 -1.46 1.78
C VAL A 62 0.87 -2.52 0.70
N ASP A 63 0.40 -2.27 -0.52
CA ASP A 63 0.60 -3.19 -1.66
C ASP A 63 2.07 -3.33 -2.04
N LEU A 64 2.81 -2.22 -2.12
CA LEU A 64 4.25 -2.24 -2.42
C LEU A 64 5.02 -3.00 -1.34
N ALA A 65 4.72 -2.72 -0.07
CA ALA A 65 5.30 -3.44 1.07
C ALA A 65 4.97 -4.94 1.03
N SER A 66 3.72 -5.30 0.76
CA SER A 66 3.27 -6.70 0.66
C SER A 66 3.99 -7.44 -0.45
N ASN A 67 4.13 -6.82 -1.62
CA ASN A 67 4.83 -7.41 -2.76
C ASN A 67 6.33 -7.60 -2.47
N LYS A 68 6.97 -6.63 -1.83
CA LYS A 68 8.37 -6.75 -1.42
C LYS A 68 8.54 -7.84 -0.37
N ALA A 69 7.67 -7.89 0.64
CA ALA A 69 7.70 -8.91 1.68
C ALA A 69 7.55 -10.33 1.13
N LYS A 70 6.58 -10.55 0.22
CA LYS A 70 6.38 -11.84 -0.48
C LYS A 70 7.61 -12.25 -1.29
N LYS A 71 8.22 -11.33 -2.03
CA LYS A 71 9.45 -11.60 -2.80
C LYS A 71 10.61 -11.97 -1.89
N THR A 72 10.80 -11.25 -0.78
CA THR A 72 11.86 -11.55 0.19
C THR A 72 11.62 -12.88 0.89
N HIS A 73 10.39 -13.18 1.31
CA HIS A 73 10.01 -14.47 1.87
C HIS A 73 10.34 -15.63 0.90
N SER A 74 9.96 -15.49 -0.37
CA SER A 74 10.29 -16.50 -1.39
C SER A 74 11.79 -16.68 -1.57
N LEU A 75 12.55 -15.58 -1.60
CA LEU A 75 14.01 -15.63 -1.73
C LEU A 75 14.63 -16.37 -0.53
N LEU A 76 14.20 -16.06 0.69
CA LEU A 76 14.70 -16.70 1.91
C LEU A 76 14.39 -18.20 1.92
N ASN A 77 13.19 -18.62 1.50
CA ASN A 77 12.86 -20.05 1.38
C ASN A 77 13.74 -20.75 0.34
N SER A 78 14.02 -20.11 -0.79
CA SER A 78 14.99 -20.64 -1.75
C SER A 78 16.40 -20.74 -1.15
N SER A 79 16.84 -19.73 -0.38
CA SER A 79 18.15 -19.74 0.30
C SER A 79 18.25 -20.82 1.38
N VAL A 80 17.18 -21.14 2.11
CA VAL A 80 17.12 -22.28 3.05
C VAL A 80 17.42 -23.60 2.34
N ASN A 81 16.88 -23.78 1.14
CA ASN A 81 17.05 -25.01 0.36
C ASN A 81 18.44 -25.09 -0.30
N ALA A 82 19.01 -23.94 -0.68
CA ALA A 82 20.29 -23.88 -1.38
C ALA A 82 21.53 -23.97 -0.46
N THR A 83 21.39 -23.69 0.84
CA THR A 83 22.54 -23.66 1.75
C THR A 83 22.80 -25.00 2.46
N HIS A 84 24.08 -25.35 2.56
CA HIS A 84 24.56 -26.48 3.37
C HIS A 84 25.01 -26.06 4.78
N ASP A 85 25.21 -24.76 5.01
CA ASP A 85 25.58 -24.22 6.32
C ASP A 85 24.36 -24.21 7.25
N SER A 86 24.47 -24.94 8.38
CA SER A 86 23.39 -25.10 9.34
C SER A 86 23.02 -23.81 10.07
N ARG A 87 24.00 -22.94 10.32
CA ARG A 87 23.78 -21.63 10.96
C ARG A 87 23.03 -20.70 10.01
N LEU A 88 23.47 -20.62 8.74
CA LEU A 88 22.77 -19.83 7.72
C LEU A 88 21.35 -20.34 7.49
N LYS A 89 21.16 -21.67 7.46
CA LYS A 89 19.83 -22.28 7.34
C LYS A 89 18.88 -21.82 8.44
N ASN A 90 19.34 -21.78 9.69
CA ASN A 90 18.54 -21.31 10.83
C ASN A 90 18.22 -19.81 10.73
N ILE A 91 19.20 -18.99 10.33
CA ILE A 91 19.00 -17.55 10.13
C ILE A 91 17.95 -17.31 9.03
N TYR A 92 18.06 -17.97 7.88
CA TYR A 92 17.10 -17.81 6.79
C TYR A 92 15.70 -18.26 7.17
N LYS A 93 15.55 -19.35 7.94
CA LYS A 93 14.26 -19.78 8.48
C LYS A 93 13.64 -18.73 9.39
N LEU A 94 14.41 -18.17 10.31
CA LEU A 94 13.93 -17.11 11.22
C LEU A 94 13.50 -15.87 10.43
N CYS A 95 14.33 -15.39 9.51
CA CYS A 95 13.97 -14.26 8.65
C CYS A 95 12.72 -14.57 7.82
N SER A 96 12.61 -15.78 7.27
CA SER A 96 11.45 -16.19 6.49
C SER A 96 10.17 -16.13 7.32
N SER A 97 10.21 -16.65 8.56
CA SER A 97 9.09 -16.54 9.51
C SER A 97 8.68 -15.10 9.76
N ASN A 98 9.64 -14.21 10.04
CA ASN A 98 9.34 -12.78 10.27
C ASN A 98 8.69 -12.12 9.04
N TYR A 99 9.12 -12.48 7.83
CA TYR A 99 8.50 -11.97 6.61
C TYR A 99 7.10 -12.57 6.36
N ASN A 100 6.87 -13.83 6.73
CA ASN A 100 5.53 -14.42 6.71
C ASN A 100 4.58 -13.68 7.67
N ASP A 101 5.06 -13.31 8.86
CA ASP A 101 4.31 -12.51 9.83
C ASP A 101 3.99 -11.13 9.29
N ALA A 102 4.99 -10.44 8.72
CA ALA A 102 4.79 -9.14 8.06
C ALA A 102 3.76 -9.21 6.93
N ILE A 103 3.71 -10.31 6.15
CA ILE A 103 2.70 -10.51 5.11
C ILE A 103 1.29 -10.62 5.70
N ARG A 104 1.13 -11.29 6.86
CA ARG A 104 -0.16 -11.40 7.56
C ARG A 104 -0.60 -10.04 8.08
N ASP A 105 0.30 -9.28 8.70
CA ASP A 105 0.00 -7.96 9.24
C ASP A 105 -0.38 -6.96 8.14
N LEU A 106 0.37 -6.94 7.03
CA LEU A 106 0.06 -6.10 5.88
C LEU A 106 -1.29 -6.45 5.25
N LYS A 107 -1.67 -7.75 5.23
CA LYS A 107 -3.00 -8.17 4.79
C LYS A 107 -4.10 -7.65 5.73
N ALA A 108 -3.86 -7.70 7.05
CA ALA A 108 -4.79 -7.15 8.02
C ALA A 108 -4.97 -5.63 7.85
N ILE A 109 -3.86 -4.89 7.71
CA ILE A 109 -3.88 -3.43 7.43
C ILE A 109 -4.69 -3.13 6.17
N LYS A 110 -4.48 -3.89 5.09
CA LYS A 110 -5.25 -3.70 3.85
C LYS A 110 -6.76 -3.88 4.07
N ASN A 111 -7.16 -4.87 4.87
CA ASN A 111 -8.56 -5.08 5.21
C ASN A 111 -9.13 -3.93 6.05
N TYR A 112 -8.37 -3.43 7.04
CA TYR A 112 -8.78 -2.27 7.83
C TYR A 112 -9.00 -1.03 6.96
N LEU A 113 -8.04 -0.73 6.06
CA LEU A 113 -8.16 0.37 5.10
C LEU A 113 -9.43 0.25 4.25
N HIS A 114 -9.76 -0.95 3.76
CA HIS A 114 -10.97 -1.19 2.99
C HIS A 114 -12.26 -1.02 3.80
N SER A 115 -12.25 -1.43 5.07
CA SER A 115 -13.43 -1.33 5.96
C SER A 115 -13.73 0.08 6.46
N GLY A 116 -12.79 1.03 6.32
CA GLY A 116 -12.96 2.41 6.81
C GLY A 116 -12.98 2.53 8.34
N ALA A 117 -12.54 1.47 9.03
CA ALA A 117 -12.39 1.41 10.48
C ALA A 117 -11.04 1.96 10.94
#